data_AF-A0A966PTS1-F1
#
_entry.id   AF-A0A966PTS1-F1
#
_cell.length_a   1.000
_cell.length_b   1.000
_cell.length_c   1.000
_cell.angle_alpha   90.00
_cell.angle_beta   90.00
_cell.angle_gamma   90.00
#
_symmetry.space_group_name_H-M   'P 1'
#
loop_
_entity.id
_entity.type
_entity.pdbx_description
1 polymer ?
#
loop_
_entity_poly.entity_id
_entity_poly.type
_entity_poly.pdbx_seq_one_letter_code
_entity_poly.pdbx_strand_id
1 'polypeptide(L)'
;MIVNQVSKKVKMDKGDIVKYQLLTHCYLEKINVSNADLDCLTMLAFNEEVELTEFCNNASDEGIFKTPQSVRNAVIKFERKGMIEKNGKGRKMIKLAPALNVQAKGNVFLDYKFVSIEPQEV
;
A
#
# COMPACT_ATOMS: atom_id res chain seq x y z
N MET A 1 -20.82 22.52 -18.20
CA MET A 1 -20.97 21.48 -17.17
C MET A 1 -20.53 22.09 -15.85
N ILE A 2 -21.43 22.20 -14.87
CA ILE A 2 -21.10 22.72 -13.54
C ILE A 2 -20.66 21.52 -12.71
N VAL A 3 -19.40 21.49 -12.28
CA VAL A 3 -18.86 20.44 -11.41
C VAL A 3 -18.72 21.02 -10.02
N ASN A 4 -19.28 20.34 -9.02
CA ASN A 4 -19.08 20.71 -7.62
C ASN A 4 -17.67 20.29 -7.20
N GLN A 5 -16.78 21.27 -6.99
CA GLN A 5 -15.41 20.99 -6.55
C GLN A 5 -15.35 20.91 -5.02
N VAL A 6 -14.91 19.75 -4.51
CA VAL A 6 -14.56 19.58 -3.09
C VAL A 6 -13.05 19.74 -2.95
N SER A 7 -12.60 20.70 -2.14
CA SER A 7 -11.18 20.90 -1.81
C SER A 7 -10.94 20.61 -0.33
N LYS A 8 -10.00 19.71 -0.05
CA LYS A 8 -9.56 19.37 1.31
C LYS A 8 -8.04 19.41 1.38
N LYS A 9 -7.50 20.12 2.37
CA LYS A 9 -6.07 20.22 2.63
C LYS A 9 -5.80 19.75 4.05
N VAL A 10 -4.95 18.75 4.21
CA VAL A 10 -4.58 18.17 5.50
C VAL A 10 -3.09 17.90 5.51
N LYS A 11 -2.44 18.17 6.65
CA LYS A 11 -1.07 17.72 6.91
C LYS A 11 -1.14 16.33 7.55
N MET A 12 -0.51 15.34 6.93
CA MET A 12 -0.43 13.96 7.42
C MET A 12 1.00 13.65 7.84
N ASP A 13 1.18 12.72 8.77
CA ASP A 13 2.51 12.17 9.04
C ASP A 13 2.95 11.21 7.93
N LYS A 14 4.21 10.73 8.04
CA LYS A 14 4.81 9.88 7.01
C LYS A 14 4.14 8.51 6.90
N GLY A 15 3.72 7.91 8.00
CA GLY A 15 3.03 6.62 7.98
C GLY A 15 1.66 6.76 7.33
N ASP A 16 0.92 7.78 7.74
CA ASP A 16 -0.42 8.07 7.24
C ASP A 16 -0.42 8.42 5.74
N ILE A 17 0.54 9.22 5.26
CA ILE A 17 0.61 9.59 3.83
C ILE A 17 0.97 8.39 2.94
N VAL A 18 1.82 7.48 3.41
CA VAL A 18 2.15 6.23 2.71
C VAL A 18 0.95 5.29 2.69
N LYS A 19 0.32 5.08 3.85
CA LYS A 19 -0.90 4.28 3.96
C LYS A 19 -2.01 4.80 3.07
N TYR A 20 -2.17 6.12 2.97
CA TYR A 20 -3.18 6.75 2.12
C TYR A 20 -2.90 6.55 0.62
N GLN A 21 -1.64 6.56 0.20
CA GLN A 21 -1.26 6.19 -1.18
C GLN A 21 -1.66 4.76 -1.51
N LEU A 22 -1.34 3.81 -0.61
CA LEU A 22 -1.70 2.40 -0.75
C LEU A 22 -3.23 2.21 -0.77
N LEU A 23 -3.94 2.85 0.15
CA LEU A 23 -5.39 2.80 0.23
C LEU A 23 -6.04 3.31 -1.05
N THR A 24 -5.56 4.45 -1.57
CA THR A 24 -6.07 5.05 -2.81
C THR A 24 -5.86 4.10 -4.00
N HIS A 25 -4.66 3.52 -4.13
CA HIS A 25 -4.39 2.54 -5.17
C HIS A 25 -5.32 1.31 -5.05
N CYS A 26 -5.45 0.74 -3.85
CA CYS A 26 -6.33 -0.40 -3.62
C CYS A 26 -7.79 -0.07 -3.96
N TYR A 27 -8.24 1.14 -3.66
CA TYR A 27 -9.59 1.60 -3.98
C TYR A 27 -9.82 1.70 -5.49
N LEU A 28 -8.88 2.31 -6.22
CA LEU A 28 -8.97 2.48 -7.68
C LEU A 28 -8.94 1.14 -8.44
N GLU A 29 -8.09 0.21 -7.99
CA GLU A 29 -7.91 -1.12 -8.60
C GLU A 29 -8.87 -2.18 -8.04
N LYS A 30 -9.83 -1.79 -7.17
CA LYS A 30 -10.80 -2.68 -6.51
C LYS A 30 -10.15 -3.85 -5.76
N ILE A 31 -8.98 -3.61 -5.17
CA ILE A 31 -8.24 -4.58 -4.37
C ILE A 31 -8.74 -4.53 -2.93
N ASN A 32 -9.39 -5.59 -2.47
CA ASN A 32 -9.84 -5.69 -1.08
C ASN A 32 -8.65 -5.94 -0.13
N VAL A 33 -8.41 -5.04 0.82
CA VAL A 33 -7.35 -5.15 1.85
C VAL A 33 -7.93 -4.77 3.22
N SER A 34 -7.46 -5.46 4.26
CA SER A 34 -7.78 -5.10 5.66
C SER A 34 -6.84 -4.01 6.19
N ASN A 35 -7.14 -3.43 7.35
CA ASN A 35 -6.24 -2.47 7.98
C ASN A 35 -4.86 -3.08 8.30
N ALA A 36 -4.83 -4.32 8.83
CA ALA A 36 -3.57 -5.03 9.07
C ALA A 36 -2.77 -5.27 7.77
N ASP A 37 -3.45 -5.44 6.64
CA ASP A 37 -2.78 -5.53 5.35
C ASP A 37 -2.14 -4.20 4.95
N LEU A 38 -2.86 -3.10 5.13
CA LEU A 38 -2.35 -1.75 4.86
C LEU A 38 -1.17 -1.42 5.76
N ASP A 39 -1.23 -1.78 7.05
CA ASP A 39 -0.13 -1.60 8.01
C ASP A 39 1.11 -2.38 7.57
N CYS A 40 0.94 -3.64 7.17
CA CYS A 40 2.02 -4.50 6.69
C CYS A 40 2.66 -3.97 5.39
N LEU A 41 1.85 -3.53 4.42
CA LEU A 41 2.35 -2.92 3.19
C LEU A 41 3.04 -1.57 3.45
N THR A 42 2.54 -0.80 4.42
CA THR A 42 3.16 0.47 4.84
C THR A 42 4.52 0.22 5.46
N MET A 43 4.65 -0.79 6.33
CA MET A 43 5.94 -1.22 6.88
C MET A 43 6.91 -1.65 5.76
N LEU A 44 6.44 -2.42 4.79
CA LEU A 44 7.26 -2.83 3.64
C LEU A 44 7.73 -1.63 2.81
N ALA A 45 6.89 -0.61 2.64
CA ALA A 45 7.24 0.62 1.92
C ALA A 45 8.46 1.33 2.52
N PHE A 46 8.58 1.35 3.86
CA PHE A 46 9.71 1.97 4.55
C PHE A 46 11.00 1.17 4.48
N ASN A 47 10.90 -0.15 4.33
CA ASN A 47 12.05 -1.05 4.24
C ASN A 47 12.64 -1.17 2.82
N GLU A 48 11.94 -0.66 1.79
CA GLU A 48 12.28 -0.75 0.35
C GLU A 48 12.39 -2.19 -0.19
N GLU A 49 13.42 -2.93 0.20
CA GLU A 49 13.64 -4.32 -0.12
C GLU A 49 14.21 -5.05 1.10
N VAL A 50 13.54 -6.12 1.53
CA VAL A 50 13.84 -6.82 2.79
C VAL A 50 13.73 -8.32 2.62
N GLU A 51 14.49 -9.08 3.43
CA GLU A 51 14.40 -10.54 3.43
C GLU A 51 13.05 -10.98 4.03
N LEU A 52 12.39 -11.94 3.38
CA LEU A 52 11.04 -12.36 3.71
C LEU A 52 10.90 -12.84 5.16
N THR A 53 11.84 -13.64 5.64
CA THR A 53 11.78 -14.24 6.98
C THR A 53 11.96 -13.16 8.05
N GLU A 54 12.97 -12.32 7.90
CA GLU A 54 13.19 -11.14 8.74
C GLU A 54 11.95 -10.24 8.78
N PHE A 55 11.39 -9.90 7.62
CA PHE A 55 10.18 -9.08 7.55
C PHE A 55 8.99 -9.71 8.28
N CYS A 56 8.78 -11.03 8.13
CA CYS A 56 7.67 -11.71 8.79
C CYS A 56 7.79 -11.70 10.32
N ASN A 57 9.02 -11.79 10.84
CA ASN A 57 9.27 -11.71 12.27
C ASN A 57 9.03 -10.27 12.76
N ASN A 58 9.64 -9.27 12.11
CA ASN A 58 9.52 -7.88 12.51
C ASN A 58 8.06 -7.40 12.49
N ALA A 59 7.29 -7.72 11.44
CA ALA A 59 5.88 -7.35 11.36
C ALA A 59 5.00 -8.06 12.42
N SER A 60 5.40 -9.25 12.86
CA SER A 60 4.72 -9.93 13.97
C SER A 60 5.08 -9.30 15.33
N ASP A 61 6.34 -8.92 15.52
CA ASP A 61 6.84 -8.29 16.74
C ASP A 61 6.25 -6.88 16.94
N GLU A 62 6.01 -6.16 15.84
CA GLU A 62 5.26 -4.90 15.84
C GLU A 62 3.74 -5.08 16.06
N GLY A 63 3.26 -6.33 16.15
CA GLY A 63 1.86 -6.64 16.44
C GLY A 63 0.90 -6.43 15.26
N ILE A 64 1.42 -6.20 14.04
CA ILE A 64 0.59 -6.05 12.82
C ILE A 64 -0.20 -7.33 12.56
N PHE A 65 0.46 -8.48 12.76
CA PHE A 65 -0.17 -9.79 12.80
C PHE A 65 0.25 -10.55 14.05
N LYS A 66 -0.59 -11.50 14.49
CA LYS A 66 -0.32 -12.30 15.69
C LYS A 66 0.90 -13.22 15.57
N THR A 67 1.25 -13.65 14.35
CA THR A 67 2.34 -14.60 14.12
C THR A 67 3.07 -14.32 12.81
N PRO A 68 4.36 -14.69 12.68
CA PRO A 68 5.10 -14.57 11.41
C PRO A 68 4.45 -15.36 10.27
N GLN A 69 3.81 -16.49 10.57
CA GLN A 69 3.10 -17.29 9.57
C GLN A 69 1.88 -16.55 9.00
N SER A 70 1.17 -15.79 9.84
CA SER A 70 0.09 -14.92 9.38
C SER A 70 0.59 -13.81 8.47
N VAL A 71 1.76 -13.20 8.78
CA VAL A 71 2.42 -12.24 7.89
C VAL A 71 2.76 -12.89 6.56
N ARG A 72 3.36 -14.08 6.57
CA ARG A 72 3.72 -14.83 5.35
C ARG A 72 2.51 -15.10 4.45
N ASN A 73 1.36 -15.44 5.05
CA ASN A 73 0.10 -15.62 4.32
C ASN A 73 -0.37 -14.30 3.68
N ALA A 74 -0.27 -13.19 4.40
CA ALA A 74 -0.60 -11.86 3.86
C ALA A 74 0.33 -11.48 2.69
N VAL A 75 1.64 -11.72 2.83
CA VAL A 75 2.63 -11.51 1.76
C VAL A 75 2.30 -12.33 0.50
N ILE A 76 1.94 -13.62 0.64
CA ILE A 76 1.49 -14.44 -0.51
C ILE A 76 0.23 -13.85 -1.17
N LYS A 77 -0.71 -13.34 -0.36
CA LYS A 77 -1.90 -12.66 -0.86
C LYS A 77 -1.55 -11.39 -1.63
N PHE A 78 -0.59 -10.59 -1.15
CA PHE A 78 -0.15 -9.36 -1.83
C PHE A 78 0.53 -9.65 -3.16
N GLU A 79 1.34 -10.71 -3.23
CA GLU A 79 2.00 -11.16 -4.46
C GLU A 79 0.97 -11.55 -5.52
N ARG A 80 -0.05 -12.33 -5.15
CA ARG A 80 -1.16 -12.70 -6.05
C ARG A 80 -1.96 -11.50 -6.55
N LYS A 81 -1.95 -10.39 -5.80
CA LYS A 81 -2.62 -9.13 -6.13
C LYS A 81 -1.71 -8.15 -6.87
N GLY A 82 -0.48 -8.54 -7.19
CA GLY A 82 0.48 -7.69 -7.90
C GLY A 82 1.00 -6.50 -7.07
N MET A 83 0.84 -6.52 -5.75
CA MET A 83 1.23 -5.41 -4.87
C MET A 83 2.69 -5.52 -4.41
N ILE A 84 3.25 -6.73 -4.45
CA ILE A 84 4.64 -6.97 -4.08
C ILE A 84 5.31 -7.85 -5.13
N GLU A 85 6.62 -7.71 -5.23
CA GLU A 85 7.49 -8.58 -6.02
C GLU A 85 8.38 -9.39 -5.07
N LYS A 86 8.64 -10.65 -5.43
CA LYS A 86 9.58 -11.51 -4.72
C LYS A 86 10.71 -11.90 -5.66
N ASN A 87 11.94 -11.69 -5.20
CA ASN A 87 13.15 -12.03 -5.96
C ASN A 87 14.10 -12.91 -5.15
N GLY A 88 14.95 -13.68 -5.84
CA GLY A 88 16.01 -14.49 -5.23
C GLY A 88 15.75 -16.00 -5.22
N LYS A 89 16.77 -16.78 -5.57
CA LYS A 89 16.75 -18.27 -5.57
C LYS A 89 17.02 -18.89 -4.19
N GLY A 90 17.59 -18.12 -3.27
CA GLY A 90 17.93 -18.55 -1.90
C GLY A 90 17.06 -17.83 -0.86
N ARG A 91 17.65 -16.86 -0.16
CA ARG A 91 16.89 -15.92 0.68
C ARG A 91 15.98 -15.09 -0.22
N LYS A 92 14.67 -15.17 0.01
CA LYS A 92 13.68 -14.48 -0.81
C LYS A 92 13.60 -13.04 -0.33
N MET A 93 13.90 -12.10 -1.22
CA MET A 93 13.72 -10.67 -0.99
C MET A 93 12.32 -10.28 -1.43
N ILE A 94 11.70 -9.37 -0.69
CA ILE A 94 10.39 -8.81 -1.00
C ILE A 94 10.47 -7.29 -1.05
N LYS A 95 9.70 -6.70 -1.97
CA LYS A 95 9.55 -5.25 -2.12
C LYS A 95 8.17 -4.91 -2.65
N LEU A 96 7.74 -3.66 -2.49
CA LEU A 96 6.54 -3.17 -3.15
C LEU A 96 6.70 -3.20 -4.68
N ALA A 97 5.62 -3.53 -5.39
CA ALA A 97 5.61 -3.50 -6.83
C ALA A 97 5.78 -2.05 -7.32
N PRO A 98 6.68 -1.77 -8.30
CA PRO A 98 6.88 -0.41 -8.83
C PRO A 98 5.60 0.23 -9.38
N ALA A 99 4.65 -0.59 -9.87
CA ALA A 99 3.35 -0.16 -10.35
C ALA A 99 2.50 0.58 -9.30
N LEU A 100 2.77 0.36 -8.00
CA LEU A 100 2.08 1.08 -6.92
C LEU A 100 2.50 2.56 -6.83
N ASN A 101 3.69 2.91 -7.31
CA ASN A 101 4.26 4.27 -7.26
C ASN A 101 4.13 4.97 -5.88
N VAL A 102 4.37 4.22 -4.81
CA VAL A 102 4.29 4.73 -3.44
C VAL A 102 5.58 5.46 -3.06
N GLN A 103 5.44 6.68 -2.56
CA GLN A 103 6.54 7.51 -2.08
C GLN A 103 6.63 7.44 -0.56
N ALA A 104 7.64 6.74 -0.04
CA ALA A 104 7.91 6.60 1.40
C ALA A 104 9.07 7.47 1.92
N LYS A 105 9.81 8.12 1.02
CA LYS A 105 10.98 8.97 1.34
C LYS A 105 10.76 10.41 0.85
N GLY A 106 11.39 11.35 1.53
CA GLY A 106 11.36 12.77 1.18
C GLY A 106 10.05 13.49 1.52
N ASN A 107 9.86 14.66 0.93
CA ASN A 107 8.62 15.43 1.04
C ASN A 107 7.63 14.92 0.00
N VAL A 108 6.42 14.56 0.45
CA VAL A 108 5.39 13.99 -0.42
C VAL A 108 4.20 14.95 -0.47
N PHE A 109 3.78 15.28 -1.69
CA PHE A 109 2.55 16.03 -1.97
C PHE A 109 1.64 15.17 -2.85
N LEU A 110 0.49 14.79 -2.31
CA LEU A 110 -0.50 14.00 -3.04
C LEU A 110 -1.53 14.94 -3.69
N ASP A 111 -1.55 14.98 -5.02
CA ASP A 111 -2.52 15.73 -5.82
C ASP A 111 -3.41 14.75 -6.61
N TYR A 112 -4.50 14.31 -5.99
CA TYR A 112 -5.46 13.42 -6.64
C TYR A 112 -6.58 14.24 -7.29
N LYS A 113 -6.75 14.07 -8.61
CA LYS A 113 -7.82 14.68 -9.39
C LYS A 113 -8.80 13.60 -9.86
N PHE A 114 -9.80 13.33 -9.03
CA PHE A 114 -10.87 12.38 -9.35
C PHE A 114 -12.10 13.13 -9.85
N VAL A 115 -12.70 12.64 -10.93
CA VAL A 115 -13.91 13.21 -11.55
C VAL A 115 -14.95 12.11 -11.77
N SER A 116 -16.20 12.42 -11.47
CA SER A 116 -17.36 11.62 -11.88
C SER A 116 -18.18 12.48 -12.84
N ILE A 117 -18.63 11.87 -13.95
CA ILE A 117 -19.40 12.52 -15.00
C ILE A 117 -20.74 11.80 -15.05
N GLU A 118 -21.83 12.53 -14.86
CA GLU A 118 -23.18 11.99 -15.05
C GLU A 118 -23.40 11.72 -16.55
N PRO A 119 -23.97 10.56 -16.92
CA PRO A 119 -24.31 10.29 -18.30
C PRO A 119 -25.35 11.31 -18.78
N GLN A 120 -25.13 11.89 -19.96
CA GLN A 120 -26.16 12.69 -20.62
C GLN A 120 -27.20 11.72 -21.21
N GLU A 121 -28.45 11.83 -20.77
CA GLU A 121 -29.57 11.19 -21.45
C GLU A 121 -29.59 11.73 -22.90
N VAL A 122 -29.41 10.82 -23.87
CA VAL A 122 -29.53 11.09 -25.31
C VAL A 122 -30.98 10.91 -25.72
#